data_AF-A0A0C2FUF7-F1
#
_entry.id   AF-A0A0C2FUF7-F1
#
_cell.length_a   1.000
_cell.length_b   1.000
_cell.length_c   1.000
_cell.angle_alpha   90.00
_cell.angle_beta   90.00
_cell.angle_gamma   90.00
#
_symmetry.space_group_name_H-M   'P 1'
#
loop_
_entity.id
_entity.type
_entity.pdbx_description
1 polymer ?
#
loop_
_entity_poly.entity_id
_entity_poly.type
_entity_poly.pdbx_seq_one_letter_code
_entity_poly.pdbx_strand_id
1 'polypeptide(L)'
;CFCGSSSREILCWEKIGNEQYSCGMPCKGMYSCGIHKCNRTCHLIGEGGCGPCPSAPERIQRCPCGRCTLEELEVQRNSCQDPIPTCKNVCGKMLKCGAAEKRHRCRALCHTGECPPCELNTSIVCRCKQVKRTLPCKEYAQFA
;
A
#
# COMPACT_ATOMS: atom_id res chain seq x y z
N CYS A 1 -2.13 -16.68 21.45
CA CYS A 1 -2.15 -15.66 20.38
C CYS A 1 -1.60 -14.34 20.93
N PHE A 2 -0.90 -13.51 20.14
CA PHE A 2 -0.57 -12.12 20.54
C PHE A 2 -1.81 -11.31 20.97
N CYS A 3 -2.97 -11.65 20.40
CA CYS A 3 -4.26 -11.04 20.66
C CYS A 3 -5.04 -11.61 21.85
N GLY A 4 -4.56 -12.70 22.48
CA GLY A 4 -5.30 -13.45 23.51
C GLY A 4 -6.59 -14.16 23.03
N SER A 5 -7.10 -13.86 21.83
CA SER A 5 -8.39 -14.40 21.35
C SER A 5 -8.36 -15.86 20.89
N SER A 6 -7.16 -16.46 20.77
CA SER A 6 -7.02 -17.88 20.48
C SER A 6 -5.80 -18.48 21.17
N SER A 7 -5.97 -19.74 21.56
CA SER A 7 -4.91 -20.64 22.03
C SER A 7 -4.77 -21.79 21.02
N ARG A 8 -3.59 -22.39 20.99
CA ARG A 8 -3.34 -23.63 20.25
C ARG A 8 -2.51 -24.53 21.13
N GLU A 9 -2.78 -25.82 21.06
CA GLU A 9 -1.96 -26.83 21.70
C GLU A 9 -0.81 -27.18 20.76
N ILE A 10 0.40 -27.26 21.31
CA ILE A 10 1.60 -27.71 20.60
C ILE A 10 2.22 -28.85 21.38
N LEU A 11 2.94 -29.73 20.70
CA LEU A 11 3.63 -30.83 21.34
C LEU A 11 4.78 -30.30 22.21
N CYS A 12 5.02 -30.95 23.35
CA CYS A 12 6.00 -30.48 24.36
C CYS A 12 7.42 -30.29 23.78
N TRP A 13 7.81 -31.12 22.81
CA TRP A 13 9.12 -31.07 22.16
C TRP A 13 9.23 -30.04 21.02
N GLU A 14 8.09 -29.54 20.52
CA GLU A 14 8.03 -28.45 19.53
C GLU A 14 8.10 -27.05 20.18
N LYS A 15 8.42 -26.99 21.49
CA LYS A 15 8.63 -25.76 22.24
C LYS A 15 9.96 -25.08 21.84
N ILE A 16 10.09 -24.76 20.55
CA ILE A 16 11.22 -24.04 19.98
C ILE A 16 10.83 -22.56 19.93
N GLY A 17 11.03 -21.84 21.03
CA GLY A 17 10.91 -20.39 21.10
C GLY A 17 9.69 -19.83 21.85
N ASN A 18 9.36 -18.57 21.54
CA ASN A 18 8.39 -17.74 22.25
C ASN A 18 6.98 -18.36 22.25
N GLU A 19 6.31 -18.42 23.41
CA GLU A 19 4.96 -19.01 23.60
C GLU A 19 3.84 -18.18 22.93
N GLN A 20 4.21 -17.20 22.14
CA GLN A 20 3.33 -16.26 21.46
C GLN A 20 3.35 -16.50 19.96
N TYR A 21 2.17 -16.52 19.36
CA TYR A 21 1.99 -16.72 17.93
C TYR A 21 0.93 -15.77 17.37
N SER A 22 0.99 -15.52 16.06
CA SER A 22 -0.07 -14.84 15.32
C SER A 22 -1.13 -15.83 14.87
N CYS A 23 -2.39 -15.56 15.19
CA CYS A 23 -3.51 -16.38 14.72
C CYS A 23 -3.99 -16.01 13.30
N GLY A 24 -3.38 -15.01 12.65
CA GLY A 24 -3.79 -14.53 11.32
C GLY A 24 -5.08 -13.70 11.28
N MET A 25 -5.89 -13.68 12.35
CA MET A 25 -7.12 -12.86 12.41
C MET A 25 -6.81 -11.36 12.30
N PRO A 26 -7.70 -10.53 11.73
CA PRO A 26 -7.51 -9.10 11.69
C PRO A 26 -7.36 -8.52 13.10
N CYS A 27 -6.36 -7.66 13.29
CA CYS A 27 -6.14 -7.00 14.57
C CYS A 27 -7.31 -6.06 14.88
N LYS A 28 -7.88 -6.18 16.08
CA LYS A 28 -8.95 -5.29 16.56
C LYS A 28 -8.43 -4.04 17.27
N GLY A 29 -7.10 -3.91 17.39
CA GLY A 29 -6.44 -2.78 18.05
C GLY A 29 -6.46 -1.49 17.24
N MET A 30 -6.00 -0.41 17.87
CA MET A 30 -5.85 0.91 17.25
C MET A 30 -4.37 1.27 17.13
N TYR A 31 -4.04 2.10 16.15
CA TYR A 31 -2.72 2.75 16.11
C TYR A 31 -2.56 3.72 17.27
N SER A 32 -1.33 4.12 17.57
CA SER A 32 -0.99 5.06 18.66
C SER A 32 -1.72 6.41 18.58
N CYS A 33 -2.23 6.79 17.40
CA CYS A 33 -3.05 7.98 17.22
C CYS A 33 -4.45 7.91 17.86
N GLY A 34 -4.92 6.73 18.32
CA GLY A 34 -6.26 6.54 18.92
C GLY A 34 -7.45 6.67 17.96
N ILE A 35 -7.24 7.13 16.72
CA ILE A 35 -8.30 7.40 15.74
C ILE A 35 -8.42 6.26 14.73
N HIS A 36 -7.29 5.78 14.21
CA HIS A 36 -7.27 4.80 13.13
C HIS A 36 -7.17 3.37 13.67
N LYS A 37 -8.04 2.48 13.17
CA LYS A 37 -8.01 1.04 13.46
C LYS A 37 -6.83 0.38 12.76
N CYS A 38 -6.22 -0.61 13.40
CA CYS A 38 -5.15 -1.39 12.82
C CYS A 38 -5.67 -2.21 11.62
N ASN A 39 -4.97 -2.13 10.48
CA ASN A 39 -5.30 -2.93 9.30
C ASN A 39 -4.43 -4.20 9.16
N ARG A 40 -3.58 -4.48 10.15
CA ARG A 40 -2.69 -5.64 10.14
C ARG A 40 -3.42 -6.87 10.65
N THR A 41 -2.93 -8.05 10.27
CA THR A 41 -3.29 -9.29 10.94
C THR A 41 -2.72 -9.33 12.36
N CYS A 42 -3.14 -10.31 13.15
CA CYS A 42 -2.67 -10.50 14.50
C CYS A 42 -1.15 -10.38 14.55
N HIS A 43 -0.65 -9.46 15.36
CA HIS A 43 0.76 -9.16 15.48
C HIS A 43 1.07 -8.84 16.93
N LEU A 44 2.36 -8.80 17.28
CA LEU A 44 2.79 -8.39 18.61
C LEU A 44 2.36 -6.94 18.86
N ILE A 45 1.58 -6.73 19.92
CA ILE A 45 1.12 -5.41 20.36
C ILE A 45 2.09 -4.95 21.44
N GLY A 46 2.77 -3.81 21.22
CA GLY A 46 3.67 -3.21 22.20
C GLY A 46 2.94 -2.25 23.12
N GLU A 47 3.68 -1.60 24.03
CA GLU A 47 3.13 -0.61 24.98
C GLU A 47 2.41 0.57 24.30
N GLY A 48 2.80 0.91 23.07
CA GLY A 48 2.15 1.93 22.22
C GLY A 48 1.02 1.41 21.33
N GLY A 49 0.44 0.25 21.61
CA GLY A 49 -0.62 -0.36 20.81
C GLY A 49 -0.11 -0.94 19.48
N CYS A 50 -0.82 -0.71 18.37
CA CYS A 50 -0.47 -1.26 17.06
C CYS A 50 0.68 -0.51 16.33
N GLY A 51 1.36 0.41 17.01
CA GLY A 51 2.43 1.26 16.47
C GLY A 51 1.91 2.57 15.86
N PRO A 52 2.79 3.34 15.19
CA PRO A 52 2.44 4.64 14.62
C PRO A 52 1.44 4.51 13.47
N CYS A 53 0.58 5.52 13.34
CA CYS A 53 -0.42 5.55 12.29
C CYS A 53 0.24 5.61 10.89
N PRO A 54 -0.22 4.81 9.91
CA PRO A 54 0.26 4.91 8.54
C PRO A 54 0.09 6.30 7.92
N SER A 55 -0.95 7.03 8.36
CA SER A 55 -1.30 8.38 7.92
C SER A 55 -0.67 9.48 8.78
N ALA A 56 0.16 9.14 9.76
CA ALA A 56 0.83 10.09 10.63
C ALA A 56 1.68 11.09 9.81
N PRO A 57 1.71 12.37 10.22
CA PRO A 57 2.50 13.39 9.52
C PRO A 57 3.98 13.01 9.48
N GLU A 58 4.53 12.48 10.58
CA GLU A 58 5.91 11.97 10.67
C GLU A 58 6.27 10.98 9.56
N ARG A 59 5.31 10.16 9.13
CA ARG A 59 5.50 9.11 8.13
C ARG A 59 5.23 9.58 6.71
N ILE A 60 4.36 10.58 6.53
CA ILE A 60 4.00 11.14 5.22
C ILE A 60 4.60 12.53 5.09
N GLN A 61 5.86 12.57 4.68
CA GLN A 61 6.63 13.81 4.44
C GLN A 61 6.66 14.24 2.97
N ARG A 62 5.99 13.50 2.08
CA ARG A 62 6.00 13.75 0.64
C ARG A 62 4.60 13.65 0.05
N CYS A 63 4.41 14.22 -1.15
CA CYS A 63 3.19 14.06 -1.93
C CYS A 63 2.84 12.57 -2.12
N PRO A 64 1.58 12.23 -2.40
CA PRO A 64 1.19 10.87 -2.79
C PRO A 64 2.00 10.31 -3.95
N CYS A 65 2.56 11.17 -4.81
CA CYS A 65 3.41 10.84 -5.94
C CYS A 65 4.89 10.56 -5.62
N GLY A 66 5.36 10.90 -4.41
CA GLY A 66 6.77 10.82 -4.01
C GLY A 66 7.73 11.79 -4.71
N ARG A 67 7.24 12.76 -5.50
CA ARG A 67 8.09 13.73 -6.23
C ARG A 67 8.45 14.96 -5.42
N CYS A 68 7.52 15.48 -4.63
CA CYS A 68 7.69 16.70 -3.85
C CYS A 68 7.59 16.40 -2.36
N THR A 69 8.36 17.09 -1.52
CA THR A 69 8.20 17.06 -0.05
C THR A 69 7.03 17.96 0.38
N LEU A 70 6.55 17.77 1.61
CA LEU A 70 5.52 18.66 2.18
C LEU A 70 6.06 20.07 2.46
N GLU A 71 7.35 20.17 2.80
CA GLU A 71 8.08 21.42 2.98
C GLU A 71 8.10 22.25 1.69
N GLU A 72 8.39 21.63 0.55
CA GLU A 72 8.35 22.27 -0.78
C GLU A 72 6.95 22.76 -1.18
N LEU A 73 5.90 22.17 -0.60
CA LEU A 73 4.52 22.58 -0.84
C LEU A 73 4.02 23.62 0.18
N GLU A 74 4.86 24.01 1.14
CA GLU A 74 4.51 24.92 2.24
C GLU A 74 3.29 24.43 3.04
N VAL A 75 3.11 23.11 3.16
CA VAL A 75 2.00 22.50 3.91
C VAL A 75 2.53 21.76 5.12
N GLN A 76 2.04 22.12 6.30
CA GLN A 76 2.29 21.37 7.53
C GLN A 76 1.06 20.53 7.90
N ARG A 77 1.30 19.25 8.20
CA ARG A 77 0.29 18.35 8.73
C ARG A 77 0.57 18.15 10.21
N ASN A 78 -0.41 18.46 11.04
CA ASN A 78 -0.32 18.30 12.50
C ASN A 78 -1.02 17.03 12.97
N SER A 79 -1.98 16.53 12.18
CA SER A 79 -2.76 15.35 12.50
C SER A 79 -2.77 14.33 11.38
N CYS A 80 -2.93 13.06 11.76
CA CYS A 80 -3.17 11.95 10.83
C CYS A 80 -4.52 12.06 10.08
N GLN A 81 -5.41 12.95 10.51
CA GLN A 81 -6.67 13.27 9.83
C GLN A 81 -6.53 14.36 8.76
N ASP A 82 -5.45 15.15 8.79
CA ASP A 82 -5.26 16.22 7.83
C ASP A 82 -5.14 15.64 6.41
N PRO A 83 -5.76 16.25 5.40
CA PRO A 83 -5.71 15.73 4.03
C PRO A 83 -4.26 15.69 3.54
N ILE A 84 -3.91 14.63 2.80
CA ILE A 84 -2.58 14.52 2.20
C ILE A 84 -2.52 15.47 0.99
N PRO A 85 -1.66 16.49 0.98
CA PRO A 85 -1.63 17.46 -0.11
C PRO A 85 -1.03 16.85 -1.37
N THR A 86 -1.60 17.24 -2.51
CA THR A 86 -1.12 16.85 -3.83
C THR A 86 -0.25 17.96 -4.41
N CYS A 87 0.91 17.63 -4.96
CA CYS A 87 1.81 18.64 -5.54
C CYS A 87 1.35 19.21 -6.89
N LYS A 88 0.15 18.83 -7.37
CA LYS A 88 -0.42 19.21 -8.68
C LYS A 88 0.45 18.91 -9.91
N ASN A 89 1.64 18.35 -9.76
CA ASN A 89 2.47 17.86 -10.86
C ASN A 89 1.94 16.54 -11.41
N VAL A 90 2.36 16.16 -12.62
CA VAL A 90 2.08 14.83 -13.17
C VAL A 90 2.58 13.75 -12.20
N CYS A 91 1.72 12.80 -11.84
CA CYS A 91 1.98 11.76 -10.86
C CYS A 91 3.17 10.88 -11.27
N GLY A 92 3.15 10.37 -12.50
CA GLY A 92 4.23 9.60 -13.10
C GLY A 92 4.56 8.27 -12.42
N LYS A 93 3.73 7.80 -11.48
CA LYS A 93 3.82 6.46 -10.89
C LYS A 93 3.78 5.39 -11.98
N MET A 94 4.57 4.33 -11.81
CA MET A 94 4.50 3.17 -12.70
C MET A 94 3.17 2.45 -12.48
N LEU A 95 2.41 2.29 -13.56
CA LEU A 95 1.16 1.54 -13.55
C LEU A 95 1.43 0.06 -13.76
N LYS A 96 0.44 -0.77 -13.41
CA LYS A 96 0.48 -2.22 -13.69
C LYS A 96 0.30 -2.57 -15.17
N CYS A 97 -0.06 -1.58 -16.00
CA CYS A 97 -0.23 -1.75 -17.44
C CYS A 97 1.02 -1.37 -18.25
N GLY A 98 1.06 -1.79 -19.51
CA GLY A 98 2.24 -1.74 -20.37
C GLY A 98 2.96 -3.09 -20.42
N ALA A 99 3.74 -3.30 -21.49
CA ALA A 99 4.57 -4.50 -21.58
C ALA A 99 5.64 -4.49 -20.46
N ALA A 100 6.17 -5.66 -20.09
CA ALA A 100 7.19 -5.77 -19.04
C ALA A 100 8.36 -4.79 -19.24
N GLU A 101 8.79 -4.63 -20.50
CA GLU A 101 9.87 -3.72 -20.91
C GLU A 101 9.46 -2.24 -20.97
N LYS A 102 8.16 -1.94 -21.06
CA LYS A 102 7.65 -0.57 -21.21
C LYS A 102 6.37 -0.36 -20.42
N ARG A 103 6.48 -0.49 -19.09
CA ARG A 103 5.38 -0.15 -18.17
C ARG A 103 5.00 1.32 -18.32
N HIS A 104 3.70 1.56 -18.39
CA HIS A 104 3.18 2.90 -18.53
C HIS A 104 3.31 3.69 -17.23
N ARG A 105 3.46 5.01 -17.37
CA ARG A 105 3.50 5.94 -16.24
C ARG A 105 2.18 6.70 -16.17
N CYS A 106 1.70 6.96 -14.96
CA CYS A 106 0.51 7.74 -14.72
C CYS A 106 0.69 9.17 -15.26
N ARG A 107 -0.18 9.59 -16.19
CA ARG A 107 -0.16 10.95 -16.78
C ARG A 107 -1.11 11.93 -16.08
N ALA A 108 -1.92 11.44 -15.13
CA ALA A 108 -2.78 12.30 -14.33
C ALA A 108 -1.96 13.17 -13.39
N LEU A 109 -2.56 14.27 -12.93
CA LEU A 109 -2.01 15.11 -11.87
C LEU A 109 -1.90 14.30 -10.57
N CYS A 110 -1.07 14.76 -9.65
CA CYS A 110 -0.91 14.16 -8.34
C CYS A 110 -2.28 14.03 -7.67
N HIS A 111 -2.63 12.82 -7.27
CA HIS A 111 -3.92 12.47 -6.70
C HIS A 111 -3.69 11.59 -5.46
N THR A 112 -4.67 11.56 -4.58
CA THR A 112 -4.72 10.61 -3.47
C THR A 112 -5.32 9.28 -3.97
N GLY A 113 -4.95 8.16 -3.33
CA GLY A 113 -5.47 6.83 -3.70
C GLY A 113 -4.82 6.17 -4.92
N GLU A 114 -5.56 5.24 -5.54
CA GLU A 114 -5.11 4.47 -6.70
C GLU A 114 -5.07 5.31 -7.98
N CYS A 115 -4.15 4.98 -8.89
CA CYS A 115 -4.01 5.72 -10.13
C CYS A 115 -5.20 5.50 -11.07
N PRO A 116 -5.67 6.55 -11.77
CA PRO A 116 -6.75 6.40 -12.73
C PRO A 116 -6.36 5.45 -13.87
N PRO A 117 -7.35 4.81 -14.52
CA PRO A 117 -7.10 3.89 -15.61
C PRO A 117 -6.31 4.57 -16.73
N CYS A 118 -5.31 3.85 -17.25
CA CYS A 118 -4.49 4.38 -18.34
C CYS A 118 -5.29 4.39 -19.65
N GLU A 119 -5.23 5.51 -20.37
CA GLU A 119 -5.85 5.68 -21.69
C GLU A 119 -4.95 5.26 -22.86
N LEU A 120 -3.77 4.71 -22.55
CA LEU A 120 -2.84 4.20 -23.56
C LEU A 120 -3.17 2.77 -23.96
N ASN A 121 -2.54 2.32 -25.03
CA ASN A 121 -2.63 0.94 -25.51
C ASN A 121 -1.34 0.18 -25.21
N THR A 122 -1.44 -1.07 -24.79
CA THR A 122 -0.33 -1.99 -24.56
C THR A 122 -0.26 -3.02 -25.68
N SER A 123 0.89 -3.13 -26.32
CA SER A 123 1.16 -4.20 -27.28
C SER A 123 1.65 -5.44 -26.55
N ILE A 124 0.88 -6.51 -26.62
CA ILE A 124 1.23 -7.83 -26.10
C ILE A 124 1.72 -8.72 -27.25
N VAL A 125 2.73 -9.52 -26.97
CA VAL A 125 3.22 -10.55 -27.89
C VAL A 125 2.74 -11.89 -27.37
N CYS A 126 2.08 -12.67 -28.22
CA CYS A 126 1.66 -14.02 -27.86
C CYS A 126 2.87 -14.89 -27.52
N ARG A 127 2.70 -15.93 -26.69
CA ARG A 127 3.76 -16.87 -26.32
C ARG A 127 4.41 -17.55 -27.54
N CYS A 128 3.66 -17.71 -28.64
CA CYS A 128 4.18 -18.23 -29.91
C CYS A 128 5.08 -17.24 -30.67
N LYS A 129 5.23 -15.98 -30.20
CA LYS A 129 6.00 -14.87 -30.78
C LYS A 129 5.55 -14.37 -32.17
N GLN A 130 4.59 -15.04 -32.81
CA GLN A 130 4.15 -14.69 -34.17
C GLN A 130 3.05 -13.62 -34.21
N VAL A 131 2.25 -13.51 -33.15
CA VAL A 131 1.11 -12.58 -33.11
C VAL A 131 1.40 -11.47 -32.10
N LYS A 132 1.31 -10.22 -32.58
CA LYS A 132 1.31 -9.01 -31.75
C LYS A 132 -0.10 -8.44 -31.76
N ARG A 133 -0.71 -8.25 -30.58
CA ARG A 133 -2.00 -7.57 -30.44
C ARG A 133 -1.83 -6.33 -29.58
N THR A 134 -2.53 -5.28 -29.94
CA THR A 134 -2.56 -4.02 -29.18
C THR A 134 -3.90 -3.94 -28.47
N LEU A 135 -3.88 -3.89 -27.15
CA LEU A 135 -5.07 -3.82 -26.32
C LEU A 135 -5.08 -2.51 -25.51
N PRO A 136 -6.23 -1.89 -25.26
CA PRO A 136 -6.34 -0.80 -24.29
C PRO A 136 -5.85 -1.24 -22.91
N CYS A 137 -5.17 -0.36 -22.17
CA CYS A 137 -4.67 -0.70 -20.83
C CYS A 137 -5.77 -1.11 -19.85
N LYS A 138 -6.98 -0.58 -20.03
CA LYS A 138 -8.18 -0.97 -19.27
C LYS A 138 -8.50 -2.46 -19.38
N GLU A 139 -8.25 -3.04 -20.56
CA GLU A 139 -8.43 -4.47 -20.82
C GLU A 139 -7.19 -5.27 -20.39
N TYR A 140 -5.98 -4.76 -20.66
CA TYR A 140 -4.73 -5.43 -20.27
C TYR A 140 -4.65 -5.69 -18.75
N ALA A 141 -5.10 -4.75 -17.92
CA ALA A 141 -5.06 -4.88 -16.47
C ALA A 141 -5.92 -6.03 -15.91
N GLN A 142 -6.85 -6.60 -16.71
CA GLN A 142 -7.63 -7.78 -16.32
C GLN A 142 -6.88 -9.10 -16.53
N PHE A 143 -5.82 -9.08 -17.36
CA PHE A 143 -5.02 -10.26 -17.71
C PHE A 143 -3.63 -10.26 -17.06
N ALA A 144 -3.32 -9.24 -16.26
CA ALA A 144 -2.00 -8.98 -15.68
C ALA A 144 -1.90 -9.34 -14.19
#